data_AF-A0A061JMJ5-F1
#
_entry.id   AF-A0A061JMJ5-F1
#
_cell.length_a   1.000
_cell.length_b   1.000
_cell.length_c   1.000
_cell.angle_alpha   90.00
_cell.angle_beta   90.00
_cell.angle_gamma   90.00
#
_symmetry.space_group_name_H-M   'P 1'
#
loop_
_entity.id
_entity.type
_entity.pdbx_description
1 polymer ?
#
loop_
_entity_poly.entity_id
_entity_poly.type
_entity_poly.pdbx_seq_one_letter_code
_entity_poly.pdbx_strand_id
1 'polypeptide(L)' 'MNITDPKLDDQIRAALRNADKKGQLQAVAAVTGIVGGVKELRRIMNSSGELPIMDRGMLGIHLR' A
#
# COMPACT_ATOMS: atom_id res chain seq x y z
N MET A 1 8.83 7.20 10.61
CA MET A 1 7.55 6.80 10.01
C MET A 1 6.52 6.87 11.11
N ASN A 2 5.47 7.67 10.96
CA ASN A 2 4.39 7.74 11.94
C ASN A 2 3.20 6.95 11.40
N ILE A 3 2.97 5.75 11.94
CA ILE A 3 1.94 4.81 11.47
C ILE A 3 0.52 5.26 11.80
N THR A 4 0.38 6.30 12.63
CA THR A 4 -0.91 6.92 12.96
C THR A 4 -1.13 8.24 12.21
N ASP A 5 -0.22 8.63 11.32
CA ASP A 5 -0.38 9.84 10.51
C ASP A 5 -1.35 9.54 9.35
N PRO A 6 -2.51 10.23 9.27
CA PRO A 6 -3.46 10.02 8.17
C PRO A 6 -2.87 10.34 6.79
N LYS A 7 -1.81 11.17 6.70
CA LYS A 7 -1.11 11.44 5.44
C LYS A 7 -0.37 10.22 4.88
N LEU A 8 -0.05 9.24 5.74
CA LEU A 8 0.62 8.01 5.33
C LEU A 8 -0.27 7.19 4.40
N ASP A 9 -1.58 7.16 4.63
CA ASP A 9 -2.52 6.41 3.80
C ASP A 9 -2.54 6.96 2.37
N ASP A 10 -2.55 8.28 2.22
CA ASP A 10 -2.49 8.93 0.90
C ASP A 10 -1.16 8.67 0.19
N GLN A 11 -0.05 8.66 0.93
CA GLN A 11 1.26 8.31 0.39
C GLN A 11 1.31 6.85 -0.07
N ILE A 12 0.79 5.91 0.73
CA ILE A 12 0.68 4.49 0.36
C ILE A 12 -0.16 4.35 -0.90
N ARG A 13 -1.34 4.99 -0.97
CA ARG A 13 -2.19 4.95 -2.17
C ARG A 13 -1.47 5.53 -3.40
N ALA A 14 -0.76 6.65 -3.24
CA ALA A 14 0.01 7.26 -4.33
C ALA A 14 1.14 6.34 -4.82
N ALA A 15 1.87 5.70 -3.90
CA ALA A 15 2.93 4.75 -4.23
C ALA A 15 2.37 3.51 -4.95
N LEU A 16 1.22 2.98 -4.50
CA LEU A 16 0.53 1.88 -5.18
C LEU A 16 0.06 2.26 -6.59
N ARG A 17 -0.48 3.48 -6.78
CA ARG A 17 -0.85 3.98 -8.12
C ARG A 17 0.37 4.09 -9.04
N ASN A 18 1.50 4.53 -8.50
CA ASN A 18 2.74 4.61 -9.26
C ASN A 18 3.29 3.22 -9.62
N ALA A 19 3.21 2.26 -8.69
CA ALA A 19 3.59 0.88 -8.95
C ALA A 19 2.67 0.22 -9.99
N ASP A 20 1.35 0.46 -9.94
CA ASP A 20 0.39 -0.04 -10.94
C ASP A 20 0.70 0.50 -12.33
N LYS A 21 0.92 1.82 -12.46
CA LYS A 21 1.29 2.46 -13.73
C LYS A 21 2.58 1.88 -14.34
N LYS A 22 3.51 1.41 -13.49
CA LYS A 22 4.77 0.79 -13.91
C LYS A 22 4.67 -0.73 -14.14
N GLY A 23 3.49 -1.33 -13.93
CA GLY A 23 3.32 -2.79 -14.00
C GLY A 23 4.01 -3.55 -12.85
N GLN A 24 4.34 -2.86 -11.75
CA GLN A 24 5.16 -3.40 -10.64
C GLN A 24 4.34 -3.87 -9.43
N LEU A 25 3.00 -3.83 -9.50
CA LEU A 25 2.12 -4.26 -8.42
C LEU A 25 2.41 -5.68 -7.91
N GLN A 26 2.79 -6.59 -8.82
CA GLN A 26 3.09 -7.97 -8.45
C GLN A 26 4.38 -8.10 -7.64
N ALA A 27 5.39 -7.28 -7.94
CA ALA A 27 6.61 -7.19 -7.14
C ALA A 27 6.32 -6.59 -5.75
N VAL A 28 5.48 -5.55 -5.68
CA VAL A 28 5.05 -4.97 -4.41
C VAL A 28 4.32 -6.01 -3.56
N ALA A 29 3.42 -6.79 -4.13
CA ALA A 29 2.71 -7.85 -3.41
C ALA A 29 3.67 -8.91 -2.85
N ALA A 30 4.67 -9.31 -3.65
CA ALA A 30 5.67 -10.29 -3.24
C ALA A 30 6.56 -9.78 -2.10
N VAL A 31 6.98 -8.51 -2.16
CA VAL A 31 7.88 -7.90 -1.15
C VAL A 31 7.14 -7.59 0.14
N THR A 32 5.90 -7.10 0.04
CA THR A 32 5.09 -6.75 1.21
C THR A 32 4.51 -7.99 1.91
N GLY A 33 4.33 -9.09 1.19
CA GLY A 33 3.71 -10.30 1.73
C GLY A 33 2.22 -10.12 2.07
N ILE A 34 1.57 -9.12 1.46
CA ILE A 34 0.17 -8.79 1.77
C ILE A 34 -0.77 -9.95 1.44
N VAL A 35 -1.64 -10.28 2.39
CA VAL A 35 -2.68 -11.30 2.20
C VAL A 35 -3.64 -10.84 1.11
N GLY A 36 -3.89 -11.69 0.11
CA GLY A 36 -4.69 -11.34 -1.06
C GLY A 36 -3.91 -10.70 -2.22
N GLY A 37 -2.61 -10.45 -2.05
CA GLY A 37 -1.68 -10.05 -3.11
C GLY A 37 -2.11 -8.81 -3.90
N VAL A 38 -1.94 -8.85 -5.22
CA VAL A 38 -2.25 -7.73 -6.13
C VAL A 38 -3.70 -7.25 -6.01
N LYS A 39 -4.64 -8.17 -5.76
CA LYS A 39 -6.06 -7.82 -5.61
C LYS A 39 -6.27 -6.91 -4.41
N GLU A 40 -5.63 -7.22 -3.28
CA GLU A 40 -5.73 -6.41 -2.08
C GLU A 40 -5.02 -5.05 -2.25
N LEU A 41 -3.86 -5.02 -2.90
CA LEU A 41 -3.19 -3.77 -3.25
C LEU A 41 -4.07 -2.86 -4.13
N ARG A 42 -4.78 -3.42 -5.12
CA ARG A 42 -5.74 -2.66 -5.92
C ARG A 42 -6.93 -2.16 -5.09
N ARG A 43 -7.39 -2.94 -4.11
CA ARG A 43 -8.46 -2.51 -3.19
C ARG A 43 -7.99 -1.33 -2.34
N ILE A 44 -6.82 -1.42 -1.73
CA ILE A 44 -6.21 -0.36 -0.90
C ILE A 44 -5.99 0.91 -1.72
N MET A 45 -5.44 0.78 -2.92
CA MET A 45 -5.20 1.88 -3.84
C MET A 45 -6.47 2.68 -4.20
N ASN A 46 -7.62 1.99 -4.26
CA ASN A 46 -8.92 2.54 -4.63
C ASN A 46 -9.83 2.83 -3.41
N SER A 47 -9.36 2.59 -2.18
CA SER A 47 -10.13 2.89 -0.97
C SER A 47 -9.90 4.34 -0.52
N SER A 48 -10.83 4.87 0.27
CA SER A 48 -10.77 6.22 0.87
C SER A 48 -10.74 6.21 2.40
N GLY A 49 -10.95 5.06 3.03
CA GLY A 49 -10.97 4.91 4.50
C GLY A 49 -9.58 4.68 5.10
N GLU A 50 -9.47 4.82 6.42
CA GLU A 50 -8.25 4.45 7.16
C GLU A 50 -7.77 3.06 6.79
N LEU A 51 -6.48 2.93 6.52
CA LEU A 51 -5.85 1.62 6.45
C LEU A 51 -5.64 1.05 7.85
N PRO A 52 -5.81 -0.27 8.03
CA PRO A 52 -5.44 -0.93 9.27
C PRO A 52 -3.98 -0.62 9.65
N ILE A 53 -3.70 -0.44 10.95
CA ILE A 53 -2.36 -0.07 11.44
C ILE A 53 -1.29 -1.07 10.97
N MET A 54 -1.63 -2.36 10.91
CA MET A 54 -0.72 -3.41 10.42
C MET A 54 -0.39 -3.23 8.93
N ASP A 55 -1.41 -2.93 8.10
CA ASP A 55 -1.24 -2.70 6.67
C ASP A 55 -0.43 -1.43 6.42
N ARG A 56 -0.66 -0.36 7.21
CA ARG A 56 0.16 0.87 7.17
C ARG A 56 1.62 0.60 7.46
N GLY A 57 1.89 -0.14 8.54
CA GLY A 57 3.24 -0.50 8.95
C GLY A 57 3.94 -1.28 7.85
N MET A 58 3.29 -2.34 7.36
CA MET A 58 3.82 -3.20 6.30
C MET A 58 4.07 -2.42 5.00
N LEU A 59 3.06 -1.73 4.48
CA LEU A 59 3.14 -1.05 3.19
C LEU A 59 4.05 0.15 3.25
N GLY A 60 3.97 0.97 4.29
CA GLY A 60 4.79 2.18 4.38
C GLY A 60 6.27 1.92 4.69
N ILE A 61 6.64 0.74 5.19
CA ILE A 61 8.06 0.32 5.26
C ILE A 61 8.60 0.03 3.87
N HIS A 62 7.81 -0.64 3.01
CA HIS A 62 8.28 -1.15 1.72
C HIS A 62 8.04 -0.21 0.53
N LEU A 63 7.14 0.77 0.66
CA LEU A 63 6.73 1.68 -0.41
C LEU A 63 7.36 3.09 -0.32
N ARG A 64 8.30 3.29 0.60
CA ARG A 64 8.94 4.58 0.83
C ARG A 64 10.03 4.90 -0.20
#